data_AF-A0A969PEH3-F1
#
_entry.id   AF-A0A969PEH3-F1
#
_cell.length_a   1.000
_cell.length_b   1.000
_cell.length_c   1.000
_cell.angle_alpha   90.00
_cell.angle_beta   90.00
_cell.angle_gamma   90.00
#
_symmetry.space_group_name_H-M   'P 1'
#
loop_
_entity.id
_entity.type
_entity.pdbx_description
1 polymer ?
#
loop_
_entity_poly.entity_id
_entity_poly.type
_entity_poly.pdbx_seq_one_letter_code
_entity_poly.pdbx_strand_id
1 'polypeptide(L)'
;MNRSKVKLSPPRGGGYVPYSSTSNKKTLIITVSLAWILGSLALGWGILFLGGVVTLGGVPAFIVGKFLKDPTAVGAFFAGDRVKLHQRLEELGIEEEIKAYYRPHMPDEVRLDWYIHQLLYDRTGYIGNNYSVTPQGNLVLKTSGEIRLRQELQERNRF
;
A
#
# COMPACT_ATOMS: atom_id res chain seq x y z
N MET A 1 17.73 75.09 -56.57
CA MET A 1 18.02 74.52 -55.23
C MET A 1 16.87 73.57 -54.86
N ASN A 2 16.77 72.39 -55.47
CA ASN A 2 17.33 71.07 -55.10
C ASN A 2 16.91 70.55 -53.71
N ARG A 3 15.79 69.78 -53.67
CA ARG A 3 15.33 69.00 -52.52
C ARG A 3 15.99 67.62 -52.57
N SER A 4 16.97 67.39 -51.70
CA SER A 4 17.66 66.11 -51.55
C SER A 4 16.74 65.05 -50.95
N LYS A 5 16.50 63.96 -51.69
CA LYS A 5 15.79 62.76 -51.22
C LYS A 5 16.56 62.10 -50.07
N VAL A 6 15.92 61.95 -48.91
CA VAL A 6 16.43 61.14 -47.80
C VAL A 6 16.16 59.67 -48.10
N LYS A 7 17.22 58.87 -48.22
CA LYS A 7 17.19 57.44 -48.53
C LYS A 7 17.09 56.67 -47.21
N LEU A 8 15.91 56.11 -46.89
CA LEU A 8 15.77 55.18 -45.76
C LEU A 8 16.57 53.90 -46.06
N SER A 9 17.45 53.52 -45.14
CA SER A 9 18.17 52.25 -45.18
C SER A 9 17.37 51.20 -44.39
N PRO A 10 17.22 49.95 -44.89
CA PRO A 10 16.56 48.90 -44.14
C PRO A 10 17.45 48.39 -42.99
N PRO A 11 16.87 47.88 -41.88
CA PRO A 11 17.62 47.33 -40.77
C PRO A 11 18.36 46.06 -41.19
N ARG A 12 19.69 46.07 -41.02
CA ARG A 12 20.56 44.90 -41.09
C ARG A 12 20.48 44.15 -39.75
N GLY A 13 20.21 42.85 -39.78
CA GLY A 13 20.53 41.97 -38.64
C GLY A 13 19.44 40.98 -38.24
N GLY A 14 18.90 40.20 -39.17
CA GLY A 14 18.22 38.94 -38.85
C GLY A 14 19.25 37.82 -38.76
N GLY A 15 19.87 37.62 -37.60
CA GLY A 15 20.75 36.49 -37.36
C GLY A 15 19.95 35.19 -37.36
N TYR A 16 20.17 34.33 -38.34
CA TYR A 16 19.72 32.94 -38.26
C TYR A 16 20.50 32.25 -37.14
N VAL A 17 19.82 31.94 -36.03
CA VAL A 17 20.28 30.93 -35.07
C VAL A 17 19.91 29.57 -35.66
N PRO A 18 20.87 28.74 -36.11
CA PRO A 18 20.53 27.39 -36.53
C PRO A 18 20.05 26.62 -35.29
N TYR A 19 18.80 26.17 -35.31
CA TYR A 19 18.33 25.18 -34.36
C TYR A 19 19.14 23.92 -34.61
N SER A 20 20.14 23.65 -33.77
CA SER A 20 20.95 22.45 -33.86
C SER A 20 20.03 21.26 -33.57
N SER A 21 19.57 20.61 -34.64
CA SER A 21 18.86 19.34 -34.58
C SER A 21 19.86 18.27 -34.13
N THR A 22 19.98 18.12 -32.82
CA THR A 22 20.81 17.11 -32.16
C THR A 22 20.18 15.74 -32.43
N SER A 23 20.66 15.06 -33.46
CA SER A 23 20.60 13.62 -33.72
C SER A 23 19.69 12.81 -32.79
N ASN A 24 18.43 12.65 -33.20
CA ASN A 24 17.37 11.88 -32.53
C ASN A 24 17.76 10.42 -32.20
N LYS A 25 18.82 9.87 -32.82
CA LYS A 25 19.30 8.50 -32.60
C LYS A 25 19.89 8.32 -31.20
N LYS A 26 20.63 9.30 -30.67
CA LYS A 26 21.24 9.20 -29.33
C LYS A 26 20.16 9.28 -28.23
N THR A 27 19.20 10.20 -28.40
CA THR A 27 18.07 10.35 -27.48
C THR A 27 17.17 9.12 -27.47
N LEU A 28 16.95 8.49 -28.63
CA LEU A 28 16.15 7.26 -28.75
C LEU A 28 16.82 6.04 -28.11
N ILE A 29 18.14 5.89 -28.25
CA ILE A 29 18.88 4.79 -27.58
C ILE A 29 18.84 4.98 -26.06
N ILE A 30 18.98 6.21 -25.56
CA ILE A 30 18.93 6.49 -24.12
C ILE A 30 17.54 6.20 -23.57
N THR A 31 16.46 6.62 -24.24
CA THR A 31 15.09 6.36 -23.76
C THR A 31 14.73 4.89 -23.78
N VAL A 32 15.13 4.14 -24.82
CA VAL A 32 14.92 2.69 -24.89
C VAL A 32 15.72 1.98 -23.78
N SER A 33 16.97 2.37 -23.56
CA SER A 33 17.80 1.78 -22.50
C SER A 33 17.23 2.04 -21.11
N LEU A 34 16.76 3.27 -20.86
CA LEU A 34 16.14 3.64 -19.59
C LEU A 34 14.84 2.88 -19.35
N ALA A 35 14.00 2.73 -20.38
CA ALA A 35 12.76 1.96 -20.31
C ALA A 35 13.03 0.48 -20.01
N TRP A 36 14.08 -0.12 -20.59
CA TRP A 36 14.50 -1.49 -20.28
C TRP A 36 15.00 -1.65 -18.85
N ILE A 37 15.80 -0.71 -18.34
CA ILE A 37 16.28 -0.73 -16.96
C ILE A 37 15.11 -0.61 -15.98
N LEU A 38 14.21 0.36 -16.20
CA LEU A 38 13.01 0.54 -15.38
C LEU A 38 12.09 -0.68 -15.43
N GLY A 39 11.88 -1.26 -16.62
CA GLY A 39 11.07 -2.47 -16.80
C GLY A 39 11.66 -3.67 -16.09
N SER A 40 12.99 -3.87 -16.18
CA SER A 40 13.69 -4.96 -15.50
C SER A 40 13.65 -4.79 -13.99
N LEU A 41 13.80 -3.57 -13.49
CA LEU A 41 13.71 -3.25 -12.08
C LEU A 41 12.28 -3.53 -11.56
N ALA A 42 11.24 -3.11 -12.31
CA ALA A 42 9.85 -3.38 -11.96
C ALA A 42 9.54 -4.88 -11.89
N LEU A 43 10.09 -5.69 -12.81
CA LEU A 43 9.96 -7.15 -12.77
C LEU A 43 10.64 -7.76 -11.53
N GLY A 44 11.85 -7.30 -11.19
CA GLY A 44 12.56 -7.75 -9.99
C GLY A 44 11.78 -7.45 -8.71
N TRP A 45 11.23 -6.24 -8.58
CA TRP A 45 10.35 -5.89 -7.47
C TRP A 45 9.09 -6.75 -7.43
N GLY A 46 8.43 -6.95 -8.58
CA GLY A 46 7.23 -7.79 -8.67
C GLY A 46 7.45 -9.19 -8.10
N ILE A 47 8.59 -9.83 -8.40
CA ILE A 47 8.94 -11.14 -7.88
C ILE A 47 9.14 -11.12 -6.36
N LEU A 48 9.80 -10.09 -5.82
CA LEU A 48 10.02 -9.96 -4.37
C LEU A 48 8.71 -9.71 -3.60
N PHE A 49 7.80 -8.93 -4.17
CA PHE A 49 6.48 -8.65 -3.60
C PHE A 49 5.58 -9.90 -3.62
N LEU A 50 5.57 -10.64 -4.73
CA LEU A 50 4.77 -11.87 -4.88
C LEU A 50 5.37 -13.06 -4.13
N GLY A 51 6.69 -13.13 -4.01
CA GLY A 51 7.42 -14.17 -3.27
C GLY A 51 7.37 -14.01 -1.75
N GLY A 52 6.66 -13.00 -1.24
CA GLY A 52 6.53 -12.77 0.20
C GLY A 52 7.83 -12.31 0.89
N VAL A 53 8.87 -11.90 0.15
CA VAL A 53 10.13 -11.44 0.74
C VAL A 53 9.97 -10.06 1.39
N VAL A 54 9.00 -9.27 0.92
CA VAL A 54 8.73 -7.91 1.41
C VAL A 54 7.55 -7.90 2.36
N THR A 55 7.76 -7.38 3.57
CA THR A 55 6.70 -7.09 4.55
C THR A 55 6.56 -5.59 4.76
N LEU A 56 5.33 -5.07 4.80
CA LEU A 56 5.02 -3.71 5.17
C LEU A 56 4.50 -3.70 6.60
N GLY A 57 5.32 -3.20 7.53
CA GLY A 57 4.96 -3.17 8.94
C GLY A 57 4.74 -4.55 9.57
N GLY A 58 5.35 -5.61 9.01
CA GLY A 58 5.15 -7.00 9.44
C GLY A 58 4.02 -7.73 8.72
N VAL A 59 3.26 -7.08 7.84
CA VAL A 59 2.28 -7.76 6.98
C VAL A 59 2.91 -8.04 5.62
N PRO A 60 2.89 -9.28 5.11
CA PRO A 60 3.38 -9.59 3.77
C PRO A 60 2.73 -8.70 2.71
N ALA A 61 3.54 -8.13 1.82
CA ALA A 61 3.07 -7.07 0.94
C ALA A 61 2.03 -7.53 -0.10
N PHE A 62 2.00 -8.81 -0.46
CA PHE A 62 0.92 -9.37 -1.28
C PHE A 62 -0.45 -9.32 -0.57
N ILE A 63 -0.47 -9.51 0.76
CA ILE A 63 -1.67 -9.43 1.60
C ILE A 63 -2.12 -7.99 1.73
N VAL A 64 -1.18 -7.05 1.92
CA VAL A 64 -1.48 -5.60 1.87
C VAL A 64 -2.09 -5.24 0.52
N GLY A 65 -1.53 -5.74 -0.59
CA GLY A 65 -2.08 -5.54 -1.93
C GLY A 65 -3.50 -6.11 -2.08
N LYS A 66 -3.79 -7.27 -1.47
CA LYS A 66 -5.13 -7.88 -1.45
C LYS A 66 -6.13 -6.99 -0.70
N PHE A 67 -5.75 -6.52 0.48
CA PHE A 67 -6.55 -5.59 1.27
C PHE A 67 -6.84 -4.29 0.50
N LEU A 68 -5.81 -3.67 -0.10
CA LEU A 68 -5.95 -2.41 -0.84
C LEU A 68 -6.82 -2.52 -2.10
N LYS A 69 -6.92 -3.72 -2.69
CA LYS A 69 -7.80 -4.00 -3.82
C LYS A 69 -9.27 -4.14 -3.42
N ASP A 70 -9.56 -4.32 -2.13
CA ASP A 70 -10.92 -4.46 -1.63
C ASP A 70 -11.48 -3.12 -1.15
N PRO A 71 -12.38 -2.47 -1.92
CA PRO A 71 -12.88 -1.15 -1.56
C PRO A 71 -13.73 -1.17 -0.28
N THR A 72 -14.33 -2.31 0.05
CA THR A 72 -15.14 -2.46 1.27
C THR A 72 -14.26 -2.51 2.51
N ALA A 73 -13.17 -3.25 2.49
CA ALA A 73 -12.19 -3.35 3.57
C ALA A 73 -11.50 -2.00 3.80
N VAL A 74 -11.03 -1.37 2.71
CA VAL A 74 -10.41 -0.04 2.76
C VAL A 74 -11.39 1.01 3.29
N GLY A 75 -12.64 0.99 2.79
CA GLY A 75 -13.68 1.90 3.25
C GLY A 75 -14.00 1.72 4.74
N ALA A 76 -14.13 0.48 5.21
CA ALA A 76 -14.37 0.18 6.63
C ALA A 76 -13.20 0.62 7.51
N PHE A 77 -11.96 0.44 7.05
CA PHE A 77 -10.75 0.88 7.75
C PHE A 77 -10.72 2.40 7.92
N PHE A 78 -10.91 3.17 6.85
CA PHE A 78 -10.91 4.63 6.93
C PHE A 78 -12.12 5.21 7.66
N ALA A 79 -13.27 4.52 7.63
CA ALA A 79 -14.45 4.89 8.41
C ALA A 79 -14.32 4.55 9.90
N GLY A 80 -13.28 3.79 10.31
CA GLY A 80 -13.13 3.30 11.68
C GLY A 80 -14.17 2.25 12.08
N ASP A 81 -14.89 1.65 11.12
CA ASP A 81 -15.91 0.64 11.37
C ASP A 81 -15.24 -0.73 11.60
N ARG A 82 -14.91 -0.98 12.87
CA ARG A 82 -14.16 -2.17 13.29
C ARG A 82 -14.93 -3.47 13.05
N VAL A 83 -16.26 -3.45 13.13
CA VAL A 83 -17.08 -4.66 12.94
C VAL A 83 -17.09 -5.05 11.46
N LYS A 84 -17.34 -4.07 10.60
CA LYS A 84 -17.32 -4.29 9.14
C LYS A 84 -15.93 -4.64 8.64
N LEU A 85 -14.90 -4.01 9.19
CA LEU A 85 -13.51 -4.33 8.89
C LEU A 85 -13.19 -5.77 9.31
N HIS A 86 -13.56 -6.18 10.52
CA HIS A 86 -13.35 -7.54 11.01
C HIS A 86 -13.95 -8.58 10.07
N GLN A 87 -15.25 -8.44 9.78
CA GLN A 87 -15.96 -9.35 8.87
C GLN A 87 -15.27 -9.40 7.50
N ARG A 88 -14.87 -8.25 6.95
CA ARG A 88 -14.27 -8.22 5.61
C ARG A 88 -12.87 -8.82 5.58
N LEU A 89 -12.06 -8.63 6.62
CA LEU A 89 -10.74 -9.25 6.73
C LEU A 89 -10.84 -10.78 6.87
N GLU A 90 -11.85 -11.26 7.61
CA GLU A 90 -12.17 -12.69 7.75
C GLU A 90 -12.63 -13.28 6.41
N GLU A 91 -13.56 -12.63 5.71
CA GLU A 91 -14.03 -13.03 4.37
C GLU A 91 -12.89 -13.08 3.34
N LEU A 92 -11.92 -12.18 3.47
CA LEU A 92 -10.72 -12.16 2.63
C LEU A 92 -9.67 -13.20 3.06
N GLY A 93 -9.86 -13.91 4.17
CA GLY A 93 -8.90 -14.89 4.68
C GLY A 93 -7.53 -14.28 5.03
N ILE A 94 -7.48 -12.97 5.31
CA ILE A 94 -6.21 -12.26 5.53
C ILE A 94 -5.46 -12.83 6.73
N GLU A 95 -6.17 -13.15 7.81
CA GLU A 95 -5.56 -13.70 9.02
C GLU A 95 -4.87 -15.05 8.75
N GLU A 96 -5.56 -15.96 8.05
CA GLU A 96 -5.00 -17.28 7.73
C GLU A 96 -3.83 -17.18 6.76
N GLU A 97 -3.88 -16.27 5.78
CA GLU A 97 -2.75 -16.04 4.86
C GLU A 97 -1.52 -15.51 5.60
N ILE A 98 -1.69 -14.61 6.57
CA ILE A 98 -0.59 -14.13 7.40
C ILE A 98 -0.06 -15.27 8.29
N LYS A 99 -0.94 -16.07 8.91
CA LYS A 99 -0.55 -17.25 9.70
C LYS A 99 0.27 -18.23 8.86
N ALA A 100 -0.21 -18.58 7.66
CA ALA A 100 0.48 -19.48 6.75
C ALA A 100 1.89 -18.97 6.36
N TYR A 101 2.05 -17.65 6.19
CA TYR A 101 3.34 -17.04 5.91
C TYR A 101 4.33 -17.16 7.10
N TYR A 102 3.86 -16.98 8.32
CA TYR A 102 4.71 -17.00 9.52
C TYR A 102 4.90 -18.38 10.15
N ARG A 103 4.02 -19.36 9.86
CA ARG A 103 4.08 -20.74 10.38
C ARG A 103 5.47 -21.41 10.27
N PRO A 104 6.24 -21.25 9.17
CA PRO A 104 7.60 -21.80 9.09
C PRO A 104 8.60 -21.19 10.08
N HIS A 105 8.35 -19.97 10.54
CA HIS A 105 9.24 -19.20 11.42
C HIS A 105 8.76 -19.18 12.88
N MET A 106 7.49 -19.51 13.12
CA MET A 106 6.86 -19.54 14.43
C MET A 106 6.00 -20.80 14.56
N PRO A 107 6.58 -21.93 15.00
CA PRO A 107 5.89 -23.23 15.04
C PRO A 107 4.89 -23.37 16.20
N ASP A 108 4.98 -22.50 17.21
CA ASP A 108 4.00 -22.43 18.30
C ASP A 108 2.75 -21.69 17.80
N GLU A 109 1.68 -22.44 17.51
CA GLU A 109 0.42 -21.93 16.96
C GLU A 109 -0.28 -20.93 17.90
N VAL A 110 -0.15 -21.08 19.23
CA VAL A 110 -0.76 -20.14 20.18
C VAL A 110 -0.01 -18.81 20.14
N ARG A 111 1.31 -18.86 20.10
CA ARG A 111 2.15 -17.67 19.98
C ARG A 111 1.96 -17.00 18.62
N LEU A 112 1.80 -17.78 17.56
CA LEU A 112 1.50 -17.30 16.21
C LEU A 112 0.16 -16.56 16.17
N ASP A 113 -0.89 -17.18 16.71
CA ASP A 113 -2.22 -16.57 16.80
C ASP A 113 -2.18 -15.22 17.53
N TRP A 114 -1.56 -15.18 18.71
CA TRP A 114 -1.40 -13.92 19.47
C TRP A 114 -0.60 -12.88 18.68
N TYR A 115 0.51 -13.28 18.05
CA TYR A 115 1.35 -12.38 17.26
C TYR A 115 0.58 -11.78 16.07
N ILE A 116 -0.20 -12.59 15.34
CA ILE A 116 -1.00 -12.11 14.21
C ILE A 116 -2.10 -11.16 14.68
N HIS A 117 -2.78 -11.47 15.78
CA HIS A 117 -3.81 -10.59 16.31
C HIS A 117 -3.23 -9.25 16.79
N GLN A 118 -2.07 -9.26 17.47
CA GLN A 118 -1.39 -8.03 17.88
C GLN A 118 -0.95 -7.22 16.65
N LEU A 119 -0.37 -7.88 15.65
CA LEU A 119 0.02 -7.24 14.38
C LEU A 119 -1.17 -6.58 13.69
N LEU A 120 -2.30 -7.26 13.58
CA LEU A 120 -3.51 -6.71 12.98
C LEU A 120 -4.07 -5.55 13.81
N TYR A 121 -4.03 -5.63 15.14
CA TYR A 121 -4.45 -4.55 16.02
C TYR A 121 -3.58 -3.30 15.84
N ASP A 122 -2.26 -3.45 15.87
CA ASP A 122 -1.32 -2.33 15.74
C ASP A 122 -1.45 -1.62 14.39
N ARG A 123 -1.84 -2.35 13.33
CA ARG A 123 -1.95 -1.80 11.97
C ARG A 123 -3.33 -1.27 11.63
N THR A 124 -4.37 -1.92 12.14
CA THR A 124 -5.74 -1.68 11.67
C THR A 124 -6.72 -1.29 12.78
N GLY A 125 -6.31 -1.41 14.05
CA GLY A 125 -7.21 -1.32 15.20
C GLY A 125 -8.17 -2.51 15.32
N TYR A 126 -7.96 -3.57 14.51
CA TYR A 126 -8.70 -4.83 14.56
C TYR A 126 -8.48 -5.53 15.90
N ILE A 127 -9.56 -6.00 16.53
CA ILE A 127 -9.48 -6.80 17.75
C ILE A 127 -10.12 -8.15 17.46
N GLY A 128 -9.36 -9.23 17.62
CA GLY A 128 -9.88 -10.59 17.46
C GLY A 128 -10.98 -10.90 18.48
N ASN A 129 -11.92 -11.78 18.13
CA ASN A 129 -13.08 -12.08 18.98
C ASN A 129 -12.68 -12.60 20.37
N ASN A 130 -11.56 -13.31 20.46
CA ASN A 130 -11.04 -13.88 21.70
C ASN A 130 -10.15 -12.93 22.51
N TYR A 131 -9.94 -11.69 22.04
CA TYR A 131 -8.99 -10.76 22.63
C TYR A 131 -9.67 -9.49 23.14
N SER A 132 -9.12 -8.92 24.20
CA SER A 132 -9.46 -7.60 24.72
C SER A 132 -8.20 -6.72 24.76
N VAL A 133 -8.40 -5.40 24.67
CA VAL A 133 -7.32 -4.42 24.69
C VAL A 133 -7.14 -3.94 26.13
N THR A 134 -5.93 -4.05 26.67
CA THR A 134 -5.61 -3.49 27.98
C THR A 134 -5.54 -1.96 27.90
N PRO A 135 -5.64 -1.22 29.03
CA PRO A 135 -5.47 0.23 29.04
C PRO A 135 -4.14 0.72 28.44
N GLN A 136 -3.13 -0.15 28.41
CA GLN A 136 -1.81 0.10 27.85
C GLN A 136 -1.72 -0.15 26.33
N GLY A 137 -2.81 -0.61 25.69
CA GLY A 137 -2.87 -0.87 24.25
C GLY A 137 -2.38 -2.26 23.82
N ASN A 138 -2.26 -3.22 24.74
CA ASN A 138 -1.85 -4.60 24.39
C ASN A 138 -3.06 -5.51 24.28
N LEU A 139 -3.02 -6.50 23.38
CA LEU A 139 -4.03 -7.55 23.34
C LEU A 139 -3.75 -8.63 24.39
N VAL A 140 -4.77 -8.95 25.18
CA VAL A 140 -4.81 -10.08 26.10
C VAL A 140 -5.97 -11.00 25.74
N LEU A 141 -5.81 -12.32 25.93
CA LEU A 141 -6.92 -13.25 25.78
C LEU A 141 -8.01 -12.91 26.79
N LYS A 142 -9.26 -12.86 26.32
CA LYS A 142 -10.42 -12.75 27.19
C LYS A 142 -10.48 -13.99 28.07
N THR A 143 -10.66 -13.77 29.37
CA THR A 143 -10.98 -14.88 30.27
C THR A 143 -12.39 -15.38 29.99
N SER A 144 -12.65 -16.66 30.27
CA SER A 144 -13.92 -17.33 29.97
C SER A 144 -15.15 -16.60 30.53
N GLY A 145 -14.99 -15.86 31.63
CA GLY A 145 -16.05 -15.03 32.22
C GLY A 145 -16.41 -13.80 31.39
N GLU A 146 -15.43 -13.11 30.78
CA GLU A 146 -15.68 -11.94 29.92
C GLU A 146 -16.38 -12.31 28.61
N ILE A 147 -16.02 -13.47 28.04
CA ILE A 147 -16.61 -13.96 26.79
C ILE A 147 -18.11 -14.22 26.99
N ARG A 148 -18.46 -14.91 28.08
CA ARG A 148 -19.85 -15.24 28.42
C ARG A 148 -20.70 -13.99 28.69
N LEU A 149 -20.18 -13.03 29.46
CA LEU A 149 -20.89 -11.79 29.76
C LEU A 149 -21.17 -10.94 28.51
N ARG A 150 -20.23 -10.87 27.56
CA ARG A 150 -20.45 -10.15 26.30
C ARG A 150 -21.46 -10.85 25.40
N GLN A 151 -21.45 -12.18 25.34
CA GLN A 151 -22.44 -12.94 24.58
C GLN A 151 -23.85 -12.71 25.14
N GLU A 152 -24.02 -12.79 26.47
CA GLU A 152 -25.31 -12.53 27.13
C GLU A 152 -25.80 -11.08 26.91
N LEU A 153 -24.89 -10.09 26.89
CA LEU A 153 -25.23 -8.69 26.60
C LEU A 153 -25.58 -8.45 25.12
N GLN A 154 -24.90 -9.12 24.19
CA GLN A 154 -25.24 -9.03 22.77
C GLN A 154 -26.59 -9.68 22.45
N GLU A 155 -26.91 -10.80 23.10
CA GLU A 155 -28.22 -11.45 22.95
C GLU A 155 -29.36 -10.59 23.53
N ARG A 156 -29.13 -9.92 24.67
CA ARG A 156 -30.11 -8.99 25.24
C ARG A 156 -30.39 -7.78 24.35
N ASN A 157 -29.40 -7.27 23.64
CA ASN A 157 -29.57 -6.10 22.76
C ASN A 157 -30.12 -6.45 21.36
N ARG A 158 -30.44 -7.73 21.09
CA ARG A 158 -31.11 -8.18 19.86
C ARG A 158 -32.64 -8.28 19.99
N PHE A 159 -33.18 -8.08 21.19
CA PHE A 159 -34.60 -7.99 21.49
C PHE A 159 -34.97 -6.59 21.99
#